data_AF-A0A4Q7BEK1-F1
#
_entry.id   AF-A0A4Q7BEK1-F1
#
_cell.length_a   1.000
_cell.length_b   1.000
_cell.length_c   1.000
_cell.angle_alpha   90.00
_cell.angle_beta   90.00
_cell.angle_gamma   90.00
#
_symmetry.space_group_name_H-M   'P 1'
#
loop_
_entity.id
_entity.type
_entity.pdbx_description
1 polymer ?
#
loop_
_entity_poly.entity_id
_entity_poly.type
_entity_poly.pdbx_seq_one_letter_code
_entity_poly.pdbx_strand_id
1 'polypeptide(L)'
;MIEKPPVETQECPVQMPVSYFGAMYQDSQCIDGYLWDLDSGDGEYLDVGGDIPCPFCNPIDHLNYMKNDDETTVVCDICSSDLNKLHWAETNKPSVKLYGFCAKCDCNQWGAFKEEKEEG
;
A
#
# COMPACT_ATOMS: atom_id res chain seq x y z
N MET A 1 -3.64 16.13 -15.57
CA MET A 1 -3.23 14.82 -16.13
C MET A 1 -3.67 13.77 -15.13
N ILE A 2 -4.22 12.64 -15.57
CA ILE A 2 -4.57 11.53 -14.69
C ILE A 2 -3.30 10.69 -14.51
N GLU A 3 -2.84 10.59 -13.27
CA GLU A 3 -1.72 9.74 -12.90
C GLU A 3 -2.08 8.27 -13.12
N LYS A 4 -1.18 7.50 -13.76
CA LYS A 4 -1.37 6.08 -14.03
C LYS A 4 -0.46 5.24 -13.14
N PRO A 5 -0.85 4.01 -12.79
CA PRO A 5 0.03 3.09 -12.08
C PRO A 5 1.26 2.76 -12.93
N PRO A 6 2.38 2.36 -12.30
CA PRO A 6 3.57 1.95 -13.02
C PRO A 6 3.31 0.70 -13.86
N VAL A 7 4.08 0.55 -14.93
CA VAL A 7 4.02 -0.63 -15.81
C VAL A 7 4.71 -1.82 -15.15
N GLU A 8 5.79 -1.57 -14.42
CA GLU A 8 6.58 -2.57 -13.70
C GLU A 8 6.32 -2.44 -12.19
N THR A 9 6.37 -3.58 -11.49
CA THR A 9 6.28 -3.63 -10.04
C THR A 9 7.49 -2.92 -9.43
N GLN A 10 7.26 -2.07 -8.43
CA GLN A 10 8.33 -1.42 -7.71
C GLN A 10 8.93 -2.37 -6.67
N GLU A 11 10.26 -2.44 -6.66
CA GLU A 11 11.00 -3.18 -5.65
C GLU A 11 10.86 -2.53 -4.26
N CYS A 12 11.07 -3.33 -3.21
CA CYS A 12 11.05 -2.81 -1.85
C CYS A 12 12.20 -1.82 -1.63
N PRO A 13 11.92 -0.55 -1.32
CA PRO A 13 12.97 0.40 -1.05
C PRO A 13 13.51 0.18 0.37
N VAL A 14 14.79 0.49 0.57
CA VAL A 14 15.42 0.44 1.91
C VAL A 14 14.68 1.37 2.87
N GLN A 15 14.39 2.60 2.44
CA GLN A 15 13.63 3.60 3.17
C GLN A 15 12.32 3.88 2.46
N MET A 16 11.20 3.95 3.19
CA MET A 16 9.89 4.15 2.59
C MET A 16 9.79 5.53 1.93
N PRO A 17 9.09 5.65 0.80
CA PRO A 17 8.98 6.93 0.08
C PRO A 17 8.11 7.96 0.81
N VAL A 18 7.39 7.55 1.86
CA VAL A 18 6.41 8.34 2.61
C VAL A 18 6.58 8.14 4.11
N SER A 19 6.07 9.09 4.90
CA SER A 19 5.99 8.93 6.35
C SER A 19 4.90 7.94 6.73
N TYR A 20 5.23 7.03 7.64
CA TYR A 20 4.30 6.09 8.27
C TYR A 20 4.11 6.38 9.77
N PHE A 21 5.06 7.07 10.41
CA PHE A 21 5.05 7.34 11.85
C PHE A 21 4.80 8.82 12.21
N GLY A 22 4.39 9.63 11.22
CA GLY A 22 3.89 10.99 11.42
C GLY A 22 4.94 12.10 11.24
N ALA A 23 6.16 11.77 10.81
CA ALA A 23 7.16 12.77 10.45
C ALA A 23 6.82 13.51 9.15
N MET A 24 7.52 14.63 8.93
CA MET A 24 7.47 15.37 7.66
C MET A 24 8.47 14.84 6.62
N TYR A 25 9.23 13.80 6.97
CA TYR A 25 10.22 13.12 6.14
C TYR A 25 9.98 11.62 6.14
N GLN A 26 10.78 10.89 5.36
CA GLN A 26 10.73 9.44 5.30
C GLN A 26 11.24 8.85 6.63
N ASP A 27 10.35 8.41 7.48
CA ASP A 27 10.60 8.01 8.88
C ASP A 27 10.60 6.50 9.09
N SER A 28 10.61 5.72 8.01
CA SER A 28 10.50 4.26 8.11
C SER A 28 11.39 3.52 7.13
N GLN A 29 11.86 2.36 7.57
CA GLN A 29 12.53 1.38 6.73
C GLN A 29 11.85 0.02 6.80
N CYS A 30 12.01 -0.79 5.75
CA CYS A 30 11.51 -2.16 5.76
C CYS A 30 12.56 -3.12 6.32
N ILE A 31 12.16 -3.93 7.29
CA ILE A 31 12.96 -5.03 7.85
C ILE A 31 12.06 -6.27 7.90
N ASP A 32 12.48 -7.35 7.25
CA ASP A 32 11.77 -8.64 7.19
C ASP A 32 10.28 -8.55 6.83
N GLY A 33 9.91 -7.58 5.98
CA GLY A 33 8.54 -7.42 5.50
C GLY A 33 7.66 -6.48 6.32
N TYR A 34 8.20 -5.83 7.36
CA TYR A 34 7.48 -4.90 8.23
C TYR A 34 8.22 -3.57 8.35
N LEU A 35 7.47 -2.50 8.62
CA LEU A 35 8.02 -1.15 8.76
C LEU A 35 8.47 -0.88 10.19
N TRP A 36 9.63 -0.26 10.30
CA TRP A 36 10.23 0.16 11.55
C TRP A 36 10.51 1.66 11.53
N ASP A 37 10.23 2.33 12.64
CA ASP A 37 10.41 3.76 12.81
C ASP A 37 11.91 4.08 12.96
N LEU A 38 12.44 4.86 12.02
CA LEU A 38 13.85 5.26 11.97
C LEU A 38 14.25 6.24 13.07
N ASP A 39 13.28 6.89 13.71
CA ASP A 39 13.51 7.83 14.81
C ASP A 39 13.37 7.16 16.19
N SER A 40 13.13 5.85 16.20
CA SER A 40 12.99 5.04 17.41
C SER A 40 14.30 4.39 17.86
N GLY A 41 14.36 4.01 19.14
CA GLY A 41 15.48 3.28 19.73
C GLY A 41 16.78 4.06 19.93
N ASP A 42 17.91 3.35 19.84
CA ASP A 42 19.26 3.88 20.10
C ASP A 42 20.28 3.31 19.09
N GLY A 43 20.87 4.19 18.28
CA GLY A 43 21.82 3.83 17.24
C GLY A 43 21.17 3.03 16.11
N GLU A 44 21.65 1.80 15.89
CA GLU A 44 21.11 0.89 14.85
C GLU A 44 19.94 0.03 15.35
N TYR A 45 19.61 0.10 16.65
CA TYR A 45 18.51 -0.65 17.24
C TYR A 45 17.22 0.16 17.20
N LEU A 46 16.19 -0.36 16.54
CA LEU A 46 14.85 0.22 16.48
C LEU A 46 13.92 -0.50 17.48
N ASP A 47 13.11 0.26 18.20
CA ASP A 47 12.21 -0.28 19.24
C ASP A 47 10.72 -0.01 18.97
N VAL A 48 10.39 0.77 17.93
CA VAL A 48 9.02 1.04 17.47
C VAL A 48 8.82 0.55 16.03
N GLY A 49 7.72 -0.15 15.80
CA GLY A 49 7.32 -0.73 14.51
C GLY A 49 7.25 -2.26 14.56
N GLY A 50 7.39 -2.89 13.39
CA GLY A 50 7.27 -4.34 13.23
C GLY A 50 5.83 -4.87 13.13
N ASP A 51 4.84 -3.98 13.20
CA ASP A 51 3.41 -4.29 13.14
C ASP A 51 2.75 -3.82 11.83
N ILE A 52 3.29 -2.78 11.20
CA ILE A 52 2.83 -2.30 9.89
C ILE A 52 3.50 -3.12 8.78
N PRO A 53 2.78 -3.91 7.98
CA PRO A 53 3.38 -4.67 6.88
C PRO A 53 3.93 -3.73 5.81
N CYS A 54 5.00 -4.11 5.13
CA CYS A 54 5.57 -3.27 4.07
C CYS A 54 4.68 -3.28 2.81
N PRO A 55 4.29 -2.13 2.24
CA PRO A 55 3.47 -2.08 1.02
C PRO A 55 4.12 -2.74 -0.20
N PHE A 56 5.46 -2.74 -0.29
CA PHE A 56 6.17 -3.19 -1.49
C PHE A 56 6.45 -4.69 -1.49
N CYS A 57 6.99 -5.24 -0.39
CA CYS A 57 7.29 -6.68 -0.29
C CYS A 57 6.25 -7.51 0.46
N ASN A 58 5.33 -6.88 1.21
CA ASN A 58 4.18 -7.56 1.84
C ASN A 58 2.85 -6.87 1.48
N PRO A 59 2.50 -6.79 0.17
CA PRO A 59 1.41 -5.94 -0.32
C PRO A 59 0.01 -6.36 0.13
N ILE A 60 -0.19 -7.66 0.36
CA ILE A 60 -1.50 -8.22 0.76
C ILE A 60 -1.77 -7.95 2.24
N ASP A 61 -0.79 -8.20 3.11
CA ASP A 61 -0.96 -7.89 4.53
C ASP A 61 -1.04 -6.38 4.73
N HIS A 62 -0.30 -5.58 3.94
CA HIS A 62 -0.42 -4.12 4.00
C HIS A 62 -1.82 -3.65 3.59
N LEU A 63 -2.41 -4.27 2.57
CA LEU A 63 -3.81 -4.02 2.23
C LEU A 63 -4.74 -4.34 3.39
N ASN A 64 -4.58 -5.50 4.04
CA ASN A 64 -5.41 -5.87 5.18
C ASN A 64 -5.21 -4.91 6.37
N TYR A 65 -3.99 -4.43 6.61
CA TYR A 65 -3.70 -3.42 7.62
C TYR A 65 -4.37 -2.07 7.33
N MET A 66 -4.41 -1.67 6.05
CA MET A 66 -5.01 -0.39 5.62
C MET A 66 -6.53 -0.41 5.55
N LYS A 67 -7.15 -1.59 5.49
CA LYS A 67 -8.60 -1.72 5.53
C LYS A 67 -9.10 -1.54 6.96
N ASN A 68 -10.12 -0.70 7.12
CA ASN A 68 -10.75 -0.47 8.43
C ASN A 68 -11.68 -1.64 8.84
N ASP A 69 -12.15 -2.42 7.86
CA ASP A 69 -13.01 -3.58 8.03
C ASP A 69 -12.72 -4.65 6.97
N ASP A 70 -13.14 -5.88 7.24
CA ASP A 70 -12.98 -7.03 6.32
C ASP A 70 -13.92 -6.97 5.10
N GLU A 71 -14.92 -6.07 5.12
CA GLU A 71 -15.95 -5.90 4.09
C GLU A 71 -15.51 -4.96 2.96
N THR A 72 -14.44 -4.20 3.20
CA THR A 72 -13.85 -3.31 2.21
C THR A 72 -13.11 -4.12 1.17
N THR A 73 -13.57 -4.06 -0.08
CA THR A 73 -12.94 -4.74 -1.22
C THR A 73 -12.27 -3.76 -2.16
N VAL A 74 -11.26 -4.26 -2.90
CA VAL A 74 -10.56 -3.47 -3.92
C VAL A 74 -11.04 -3.91 -5.29
N VAL A 75 -11.64 -2.98 -6.00
CA VAL A 75 -12.31 -3.23 -7.28
C VAL A 75 -11.77 -2.34 -8.39
N CYS A 76 -12.07 -2.75 -9.62
CA CYS A 76 -11.92 -1.97 -10.82
C CYS A 76 -12.84 -0.76 -10.79
N ASP A 77 -12.30 0.44 -11.04
CA ASP A 77 -13.06 1.69 -11.06
C ASP A 77 -14.06 1.75 -12.24
N ILE A 78 -13.80 1.00 -13.31
CA ILE A 78 -14.62 1.00 -14.53
C ILE A 78 -15.80 0.03 -14.43
N CYS A 79 -15.56 -1.20 -13.98
CA CYS A 79 -16.55 -2.29 -14.03
C CYS A 79 -16.87 -2.94 -12.69
N SER A 80 -16.26 -2.44 -11.60
CA SER A 80 -16.46 -2.91 -10.23
C SER A 80 -16.16 -4.39 -9.98
N SER A 81 -15.43 -5.07 -10.87
CA SER A 81 -14.92 -6.41 -10.59
C SER A 81 -13.66 -6.36 -9.74
N ASP A 82 -13.37 -7.46 -9.05
CA ASP A 82 -12.13 -7.60 -8.28
C ASP A 82 -10.89 -7.40 -9.14
N LEU A 83 -9.89 -6.77 -8.53
CA LEU A 83 -8.55 -6.67 -9.10
C LEU A 83 -7.69 -7.85 -8.64
N ASN A 84 -6.83 -8.34 -9.53
CA ASN A 84 -5.80 -9.32 -9.22
C ASN A 84 -4.40 -8.71 -9.40
N LYS A 85 -3.34 -9.47 -9.05
CA LYS A 85 -1.94 -9.01 -9.13
C LYS A 85 -1.77 -7.65 -8.42
N LEU A 86 -2.17 -7.64 -7.16
CA LEU A 86 -2.19 -6.44 -6.33
C LEU A 86 -0.77 -6.02 -5.95
N HIS A 87 -0.48 -4.74 -6.14
CA HIS A 87 0.81 -4.14 -5.82
C HIS A 87 0.60 -2.72 -5.30
N TRP A 88 1.58 -2.21 -4.57
CA TRP A 88 1.63 -0.80 -4.17
C TRP A 88 2.71 -0.07 -4.95
N ALA A 89 2.49 1.21 -5.18
CA ALA A 89 3.46 2.09 -5.80
C ALA A 89 3.42 3.47 -5.15
N GLU A 90 4.59 4.12 -5.11
CA GLU A 90 4.65 5.55 -4.85
C GLU A 90 3.89 6.32 -5.94
N THR A 91 3.38 7.48 -5.56
CA THR A 91 2.73 8.43 -6.48
C THR A 91 3.60 9.68 -6.63
N ASN A 92 3.20 10.59 -7.52
CA ASN A 92 3.83 11.90 -7.67
C ASN A 92 3.68 12.82 -6.44
N LYS A 93 2.83 12.42 -5.48
CA LYS A 93 2.72 13.03 -4.15
C LYS A 93 3.31 12.06 -3.12
N PRO A 94 3.70 12.53 -1.92
CA PRO A 94 4.14 11.66 -0.83
C PRO A 94 2.96 10.84 -0.31
N SER A 95 2.60 9.82 -1.07
CA SER A 95 1.60 8.80 -0.78
C SER A 95 1.94 7.55 -1.58
N VAL A 96 1.61 6.38 -1.02
CA VAL A 96 1.55 5.12 -1.78
C VAL A 96 0.11 4.79 -2.11
N LYS A 97 -0.10 4.13 -3.25
CA LYS A 97 -1.42 3.66 -3.67
C LYS A 97 -1.37 2.22 -4.15
N LEU A 98 -2.45 1.51 -3.84
CA LEU A 98 -2.70 0.17 -4.36
C LEU A 98 -3.15 0.25 -5.82
N TYR A 99 -2.63 -0.64 -6.65
CA TYR A 99 -3.09 -0.88 -8.01
C TYR A 99 -3.16 -2.38 -8.29
N GLY A 100 -3.87 -2.72 -9.37
CA GLY A 100 -3.98 -4.09 -9.81
C GLY A 100 -4.58 -4.21 -11.20
N PHE A 101 -4.59 -5.45 -11.68
CA PHE A 101 -5.06 -5.80 -13.01
C PHE A 101 -6.53 -6.23 -12.97
N CYS A 102 -7.35 -5.60 -13.81
CA CYS A 102 -8.73 -6.00 -14.03
C CYS A 102 -8.80 -6.96 -15.23
N ALA A 103 -9.17 -8.22 -14.96
CA ALA A 103 -9.30 -9.22 -16.02
C ALA A 103 -10.47 -8.95 -16.98
N LYS A 104 -11.53 -8.24 -16.54
CA LYS A 104 -12.68 -7.92 -17.39
C LYS A 104 -12.40 -6.75 -18.35
N CYS A 105 -11.70 -5.74 -17.88
CA CYS A 105 -11.35 -4.56 -18.67
C CYS A 105 -10.00 -4.69 -19.37
N ASP A 106 -9.24 -5.74 -19.08
CA ASP A 106 -7.89 -5.99 -19.60
C ASP A 106 -6.95 -4.79 -19.40
N CYS A 107 -6.94 -4.25 -18.19
CA CYS A 107 -6.16 -3.05 -17.88
C CYS A 107 -5.60 -3.04 -16.46
N ASN A 108 -4.44 -2.42 -16.31
CA ASN A 108 -3.83 -2.12 -15.01
C ASN A 108 -4.28 -0.72 -14.55
N GLN A 109 -4.77 -0.62 -13.32
CA GLN A 109 -5.36 0.62 -12.80
C GLN A 109 -5.17 0.74 -11.29
N TRP A 110 -5.28 1.97 -10.78
CA TRP A 110 -5.39 2.21 -9.34
C TRP A 110 -6.63 1.49 -8.79
N GLY A 111 -6.50 0.87 -7.61
CA GLY A 111 -7.60 0.20 -6.94
C GLY A 111 -8.59 1.21 -6.36
N ALA A 112 -9.88 0.95 -6.56
CA ALA A 112 -10.94 1.66 -5.85
C ALA A 112 -11.39 0.82 -4.65
N PHE A 113 -11.56 1.44 -3.49
CA PHE A 113 -12.11 0.79 -2.31
C PHE A 113 -13.64 0.88 -2.36
N LYS A 114 -14.31 -0.25 -2.16
CA LYS A 114 -15.76 -0.34 -2.09
C LYS A 114 -16.16 -0.99 -0.77
N GLU A 115 -16.92 -0.25 0.03
CA GLU A 115 -17.60 -0.75 1.22
C GLU A 115 -18.87 -1.50 0.77
N GLU A 116 -19.03 -2.75 1.19
CA GLU A 116 -20.33 -3.43 1.09
C GLU A 116 -21.22 -2.86 2.20
N LYS A 117 -22.28 -2.14 1.82
CA LYS A 117 -23.28 -1.75 2.82
C LYS A 117 -24.10 -2.99 3.17
N GLU A 118 -24.10 -3.41 4.43
CA GLU A 118 -25.15 -4.28 4.95
C GLU A 118 -26.52 -3.63 4.68
N GLU A 119 -27.29 -4.20 3.75
CA GLU A 119 -28.72 -3.90 3.63
C GLU A 119 -29.43 -4.52 4.85
N GLY A 120 -29.59 -3.71 5.90
CA GLY A 120 -30.40 -4.04 7.08
C GLY A 120 -31.91 -4.00 6.82
#